data_AF-A0ABD0N953-F1
#
_entry.id   AF-A0ABD0N953-F1
#
_cell.length_a   1.000
_cell.length_b   1.000
_cell.length_c   1.000
_cell.angle_alpha   90.00
_cell.angle_beta   90.00
_cell.angle_gamma   90.00
#
_symmetry.space_group_name_H-M   'P 1'
#
loop_
_entity.id
_entity.type
_entity.pdbx_description
1 polymer ?
#
loop_
_entity_poly.entity_id
_entity_poly.type
_entity_poly.pdbx_seq_one_letter_code
_entity_poly.pdbx_strand_id
1 'polypeptide(L)' 'GTLQKFVDDLFTVILSTSRPVPLAVKYFFDLLDDQAAQHNITDPETIHIWKTN' A
#
# COMPACT_ATOMS: atom_id res chain seq x y z
N GLY A 1 -16.65 13.56 16.25
CA GLY A 1 -17.60 12.63 16.92
C GLY A 1 -16.84 11.66 17.80
N THR A 2 -17.51 11.00 18.76
CA THR A 2 -16.91 10.13 19.80
C THR A 2 -16.02 9.01 19.24
N LEU A 3 -16.30 8.51 18.04
CA LEU A 3 -15.53 7.45 17.38
C LEU A 3 -14.39 7.94 16.48
N GLN A 4 -14.37 9.22 16.13
CA GLN A 4 -13.44 9.76 15.12
C GLN A 4 -11.99 9.47 15.49
N LYS A 5 -11.62 9.66 16.75
CA LYS A 5 -10.26 9.40 17.24
C LYS A 5 -9.83 7.94 17.05
N PHE A 6 -10.71 6.98 17.32
CA PHE A 6 -10.38 5.56 17.16
C PHE A 6 -10.19 5.18 15.68
N VAL A 7 -10.99 5.78 14.80
CA VAL A 7 -10.89 5.60 13.35
C VAL A 7 -9.58 6.19 12.82
N ASP A 8 -9.26 7.41 13.24
CA ASP A 8 -8.03 8.10 12.83
C ASP A 8 -6.78 7.38 13.32
N ASP A 9 -6.77 6.93 14.58
CA ASP A 9 -5.66 6.19 15.17
C ASP A 9 -5.43 4.85 14.44
N LEU A 10 -6.51 4.14 14.07
CA LEU A 10 -6.43 2.88 13.32
C LEU A 10 -5.84 3.08 11.93
N PHE A 11 -6.35 4.04 11.15
CA PHE A 11 -5.82 4.30 9.81
C PHE A 11 -4.39 4.81 9.85
N THR A 12 -4.05 5.62 10.86
CA THR A 12 -2.68 6.08 11.07
C THR A 12 -1.75 4.90 11.29
N VAL A 13 -2.12 3.90 12.09
CA VAL A 13 -1.26 2.74 12.35
C VAL A 13 -1.11 1.86 11.11
N ILE A 14 -2.19 1.61 10.38
CA ILE A 14 -2.19 0.73 9.20
C ILE A 14 -1.41 1.35 8.03
N LEU A 15 -1.57 2.65 7.81
CA LEU A 15 -1.00 3.37 6.66
C LEU A 15 0.26 4.19 7.01
N SER A 16 0.79 4.03 8.21
CA SER A 16 1.97 4.77 8.67
C SER A 16 3.21 4.42 7.82
N THR A 17 3.88 5.45 7.34
CA THR A 17 5.23 5.38 6.74
C THR A 17 6.34 5.73 7.73
N SER A 18 5.99 6.06 8.98
CA SER A 18 6.93 6.41 10.05
C SER A 18 7.42 5.20 10.85
N ARG A 19 6.88 4.01 10.56
CA ARG A 19 7.29 2.74 11.15
C ARG A 19 7.90 1.85 10.06
N PRO A 20 8.80 0.91 10.42
CA PRO A 20 9.26 -0.10 9.48
C PRO A 20 8.06 -0.83 8.86
N VAL A 21 7.95 -0.77 7.54
CA VAL A 21 6.92 -1.48 6.79
C VAL A 21 7.13 -2.99 6.98
N PRO A 22 6.07 -3.78 7.26
CA PRO A 22 6.19 -5.23 7.36
C PRO A 22 6.85 -5.82 6.10
N LEU A 23 7.80 -6.74 6.29
CA LEU A 23 8.59 -7.30 5.18
C LEU A 23 7.72 -7.91 4.07
N ALA A 24 6.62 -8.57 4.46
CA ALA A 24 5.68 -9.16 3.51
C ALA A 24 4.99 -8.11 2.62
N VAL A 25 4.62 -6.95 3.19
CA VAL A 25 3.98 -5.85 2.43
C VAL A 25 4.97 -5.27 1.43
N LYS A 26 6.20 -4.98 1.87
CA LYS A 26 7.26 -4.51 0.98
C LYS A 26 7.51 -5.50 -0.16
N TYR A 27 7.75 -6.76 0.17
CA TYR A 27 8.02 -7.80 -0.82
C TYR A 27 6.89 -7.94 -1.84
N PHE A 28 5.64 -7.93 -1.37
CA PHE A 28 4.48 -8.05 -2.27
C PHE A 28 4.34 -6.83 -3.19
N PHE A 29 4.57 -5.62 -2.68
CA PHE A 29 4.54 -4.41 -3.49
C PHE A 29 5.68 -4.37 -4.51
N ASP A 30 6.90 -4.77 -4.12
CA ASP A 30 8.05 -4.89 -5.03
C ASP A 30 7.75 -5.93 -6.13
N LEU A 31 7.13 -7.06 -5.79
CA LEU A 31 6.70 -8.07 -6.76
C LEU A 31 5.68 -7.52 -7.78
N LEU A 32 4.69 -6.74 -7.33
CA LEU A 32 3.71 -6.11 -8.22
C LEU A 32 4.37 -5.11 -9.17
N ASP A 33 5.34 -4.34 -8.69
CA ASP A 33 6.09 -3.39 -9.51
C ASP A 33 6.95 -4.12 -10.57
N ASP A 34 7.60 -5.22 -10.19
CA ASP A 34 8.35 -6.07 -11.13
C ASP A 34 7.44 -6.68 -12.20
N GLN A 35 6.24 -7.14 -11.83
CA GLN A 35 5.26 -7.65 -12.80
C GLN A 35 4.79 -6.56 -13.76
N ALA A 36 4.51 -5.35 -13.26
CA ALA A 36 4.14 -4.23 -14.11
C ALA A 36 5.26 -3.89 -15.12
N ALA A 37 6.51 -3.86 -14.66
CA ALA A 37 7.68 -3.63 -15.52
C ALA A 37 7.84 -4.72 -16.59
N GLN A 38 7.73 -6.00 -16.21
CA GLN A 38 7.83 -7.13 -17.14
C GLN A 38 6.77 -7.10 -18.24
N HIS A 39 5.57 -6.60 -17.93
CA HIS A 39 4.45 -6.51 -18.88
C HIS A 39 4.34 -5.14 -19.58
N ASN A 40 5.33 -4.24 -19.41
CA ASN A 40 5.32 -2.88 -19.94
C ASN A 40 4.08 -2.06 -19.52
N ILE A 41 3.54 -2.34 -18.33
CA ILE A 41 2.47 -1.55 -17.73
C ILE A 41 3.11 -0.29 -17.15
N THR A 42 2.90 0.82 -17.84
CA THR A 42 3.48 2.13 -17.49
C THR A 42 2.48 3.04 -16.79
N ASP A 43 1.20 2.67 -16.79
CA ASP A 43 0.14 3.41 -16.13
C ASP A 43 0.22 3.21 -14.60
N PRO A 44 0.52 4.26 -13.82
CA PRO A 44 0.61 4.17 -12.37
C PRO A 44 -0.75 3.91 -11.70
N GLU A 45 -1.87 4.26 -12.34
CA GLU A 45 -3.20 4.00 -11.79
C GLU A 45 -3.50 2.49 -11.74
N THR A 46 -3.15 1.77 -12.80
CA THR A 46 -3.25 0.29 -12.84
C THR A 46 -2.46 -0.36 -11.70
N ILE A 47 -1.22 0.08 -11.45
CA ILE A 47 -0.38 -0.45 -10.36
C ILE A 47 -0.97 -0.10 -8.98
N HIS A 48 -1.52 1.10 -8.83
CA HIS A 48 -2.22 1.51 -7.61
C HIS A 48 -3.41 0.60 -7.32
N ILE A 49 -4.24 0.32 -8.33
CA ILE A 49 -5.39 -0.58 -8.23
C ILE A 49 -4.97 -1.97 -7.74
N TRP A 50 -3.86 -2.51 -8.24
CA TRP A 50 -3.33 -3.81 -7.79
C TRP A 50 -2.91 -3.81 -6.32
N LYS A 51 -2.37 -2.70 -5.82
CA LYS A 51 -1.92 -2.55 -4.42
C LYS A 51 -3.07 -2.31 -3.44
N THR A 52 -4.24 -1.90 -3.93
CA THR A 52 -5.43 -1.59 -3.11
C THR A 52 -6.54 -2.65 -3.16
N ASN A 53 -6.50 -3.57 -4.14
CA ASN A 53 -7.42 -4.72 -4.25
C ASN A 53 -6.99 -5.88 -3.34
#